data_AF-A0A7W8AH14-F1
#
_entry.id   AF-A0A7W8AH14-F1
#
_cell.length_a   1.000
_cell.length_b   1.000
_cell.length_c   1.000
_cell.angle_alpha   90.00
_cell.angle_beta   90.00
_cell.angle_gamma   90.00
#
_symmetry.space_group_name_H-M   'P 1'
#
loop_
_entity.id
_entity.type
_entity.pdbx_description
1 polymer ?
#
loop_
_entity_poly.entity_id
_entity_poly.type
_entity_poly.pdbx_seq_one_letter_code
_entity_poly.pdbx_strand_id
1 'polypeptide(L)' 'MKTIPETDQIKATVERMEKHFSVQEGEGAQSMWQAYIQLAKRFEADLANERDLWMSKAAALMMLKYQQECAG' A
#
# COMPACT_ATOMS: atom_id res chain seq x y z
N MET A 1 -5.42 6.17 -23.51
CA MET A 1 -5.70 4.72 -23.53
C MET A 1 -5.42 4.20 -22.12
N LYS A 2 -6.36 3.51 -21.46
CA LYS A 2 -6.08 2.88 -20.15
C LYS A 2 -5.36 1.57 -20.42
N THR A 3 -4.08 1.49 -20.07
CA THR A 3 -3.29 0.26 -20.16
C THR A 3 -3.40 -0.50 -18.85
N ILE A 4 -3.47 -1.84 -18.92
CA ILE A 4 -3.38 -2.68 -17.73
C ILE A 4 -1.90 -2.68 -17.31
N PRO A 5 -1.55 -2.24 -16.08
CA PRO A 5 -0.17 -2.22 -15.65
C PRO A 5 0.34 -3.64 -15.43
N GLU A 6 1.60 -3.89 -15.77
CA GLU A 6 2.31 -5.14 -15.49
C GLU A 6 2.61 -5.28 -14.00
N THR A 7 2.86 -6.51 -13.53
CA THR A 7 3.12 -6.80 -12.11
C THR A 7 4.29 -5.98 -11.57
N ASP A 8 5.39 -5.85 -12.31
CA ASP A 8 6.54 -5.05 -11.92
C ASP A 8 6.22 -3.55 -11.76
N GLN A 9 5.30 -3.03 -12.56
CA GLN A 9 4.86 -1.64 -12.48
C GLN A 9 4.00 -1.40 -11.23
N ILE A 10 3.19 -2.39 -10.85
CA ILE A 10 2.40 -2.36 -9.61
C ILE A 10 3.36 -2.42 -8.41
N LYS A 11 4.30 -3.36 -8.41
CA LYS A 11 5.33 -3.49 -7.37
C LYS A 11 6.13 -2.20 -7.18
N ALA A 12 6.66 -1.63 -8.26
CA ALA A 12 7.40 -0.36 -8.19
C ALA A 12 6.55 0.78 -7.63
N THR A 13 5.23 0.76 -7.87
CA THR A 13 4.31 1.74 -7.30
C THR A 13 4.10 1.52 -5.80
N VAL A 14 3.91 0.27 -5.38
CA VAL A 14 3.83 -0.10 -3.96
C VAL A 14 5.10 0.35 -3.22
N GLU A 15 6.28 0.00 -3.72
CA GLU A 15 7.56 0.37 -3.09
C GLU A 15 7.73 1.89 -2.93
N ARG A 16 7.34 2.68 -3.94
CA ARG A 16 7.36 4.15 -3.83
C ARG A 16 6.42 4.67 -2.76
N MET A 17 5.21 4.12 -2.67
CA MET A 17 4.22 4.52 -1.67
C MET A 17 4.63 4.07 -0.26
N GLU A 18 5.11 2.84 -0.09
CA GLU A 18 5.64 2.35 1.18
C GLU A 18 6.75 3.25 1.72
N LYS A 19 7.71 3.63 0.86
CA LYS A 19 8.77 4.59 1.22
C LYS A 19 8.21 5.95 1.64
N HIS A 20 7.13 6.40 1.01
CA HIS A 20 6.49 7.67 1.36
C HIS A 20 5.82 7.61 2.74
N PHE A 21 5.04 6.56 3.02
CA PHE A 21 4.33 6.42 4.30
C PHE A 21 5.25 6.04 5.46
N SER A 22 6.31 5.27 5.21
CA SER A 22 7.20 4.78 6.27
C SER A 22 7.98 5.89 6.99
N VAL A 23 8.12 7.05 6.36
CA VAL A 23 8.89 8.19 6.89
C VAL A 23 8.01 9.30 7.47
N GLN A 24 6.69 9.13 7.47
CA GLN A 24 5.79 10.13 8.00
C GLN A 24 5.77 10.11 9.53
N GLU A 25 5.71 11.29 10.12
CA GLU A 25 5.70 11.50 11.57
C GLU A 25 4.30 11.88 12.07
N GLY A 26 4.06 11.69 13.37
CA GLY A 26 2.76 11.91 14.02
C GLY A 26 2.03 10.62 14.36
N GLU A 27 1.38 10.59 15.52
CA GLU A 27 0.75 9.37 16.08
C GLU A 27 -0.28 8.76 15.13
N GLY A 28 -1.09 9.58 14.46
CA GLY A 28 -2.08 9.12 13.48
C GLY A 28 -1.45 8.46 12.25
N ALA A 29 -0.39 9.06 11.68
CA ALA A 29 0.32 8.52 10.52
C ALA A 29 1.03 7.21 10.86
N GLN A 30 1.69 7.15 12.02
CA GLN A 30 2.36 5.94 12.50
C GLN A 30 1.38 4.80 12.76
N SER A 31 0.22 5.08 13.37
CA SER A 31 -0.82 4.07 13.62
C SER A 31 -1.36 3.47 12.32
N MET A 32 -1.67 4.32 11.32
CA MET A 32 -2.11 3.86 10.00
C MET A 32 -1.04 3.03 9.28
N TRP A 33 0.23 3.46 9.37
CA TRP A 33 1.34 2.71 8.79
C TRP A 33 1.52 1.32 9.43
N GLN A 34 1.40 1.22 10.76
CA GLN A 34 1.45 -0.07 11.45
C GLN A 34 0.28 -0.97 11.03
N ALA A 35 -0.92 -0.42 10.85
CA ALA A 35 -2.06 -1.18 10.34
C ALA A 35 -1.79 -1.74 8.92
N TYR A 36 -1.21 -0.93 8.04
CA TYR A 36 -0.78 -1.39 6.72
C TYR A 36 0.23 -2.54 6.80
N ILE A 37 1.26 -2.45 7.65
CA ILE A 37 2.27 -3.52 7.81
C ILE A 37 1.61 -4.84 8.20
N GLN A 38 0.68 -4.82 9.16
CA GLN A 38 -0.01 -6.02 9.60
C GLN A 38 -0.90 -6.61 8.50
N LEU A 39 -1.55 -5.75 7.72
CA LEU A 39 -2.37 -6.19 6.59
C LEU A 39 -1.53 -6.78 5.46
N ALA A 40 -0.39 -6.16 5.13
CA ALA A 40 0.56 -6.64 4.13
C ALA A 40 1.07 -8.06 4.47
N LYS A 41 1.37 -8.33 5.74
CA LYS A 41 1.76 -9.68 6.20
C LYS A 41 0.66 -10.72 6.00
N ARG A 42 -0.61 -10.34 6.20
CA ARG A 42 -1.76 -11.22 5.95
C ARG A 42 -1.89 -11.52 4.46
N PHE A 43 -1.75 -10.50 3.61
CA PHE A 43 -1.75 -10.71 2.16
C PHE A 43 -0.63 -11.65 1.71
N GLU A 44 0.58 -11.51 2.26
CA GLU A 44 1.71 -12.40 1.96
C GLU A 44 1.45 -13.85 2.40
N ALA A 45 0.69 -14.06 3.48
CA ALA A 45 0.33 -15.40 3.96
C ALA A 45 -0.82 -16.02 3.15
N ASP A 46 -1.79 -15.22 2.73
CA ASP A 46 -3.06 -15.69 2.18
C ASP A 46 -3.07 -15.72 0.64
N LEU A 47 -2.26 -14.90 -0.04
CA LEU A 47 -2.27 -14.74 -1.50
C LEU A 47 -1.08 -15.42 -2.16
N ALA A 48 -1.35 -16.51 -2.89
CA ALA A 48 -0.34 -17.25 -3.64
C ALA A 48 0.03 -16.59 -4.99
N ASN A 49 -0.86 -15.76 -5.55
CA ASN A 49 -0.59 -15.07 -6.82
C ASN A 49 0.14 -13.75 -6.56
N GLU A 50 1.30 -13.58 -7.19
CA GLU A 50 2.13 -12.39 -7.00
C GLU A 50 1.44 -11.09 -7.42
N ARG A 51 0.69 -11.10 -8.52
CA ARG A 51 -0.03 -9.91 -8.99
C ARG A 51 -1.13 -9.51 -8.01
N ASP A 52 -1.87 -10.48 -7.49
CA ASP A 52 -2.95 -10.23 -6.52
C ASP A 52 -2.39 -9.68 -5.21
N LEU A 53 -1.22 -10.18 -4.76
CA LEU A 53 -0.49 -9.65 -3.62
C LEU A 53 -0.16 -8.16 -3.81
N TRP A 54 0.49 -7.81 -4.93
CA TRP A 54 0.89 -6.42 -5.18
C TRP A 54 -0.30 -5.49 -5.39
N MET A 55 -1.36 -5.96 -6.04
CA MET A 55 -2.61 -5.20 -6.20
C MET A 55 -3.29 -4.93 -4.85
N SER A 56 -3.32 -5.93 -3.96
CA SER A 56 -3.92 -5.78 -2.63
C SER A 56 -3.15 -4.79 -1.76
N LYS A 57 -1.81 -4.86 -1.79
CA LYS A 57 -0.94 -3.85 -1.14
C LYS A 57 -1.17 -2.45 -1.70
N ALA A 58 -1.25 -2.31 -3.02
CA ALA A 58 -1.50 -1.03 -3.67
C ALA A 58 -2.85 -0.43 -3.26
N ALA A 59 -3.92 -1.24 -3.23
CA ALA A 59 -5.24 -0.80 -2.82
C ALA A 59 -5.27 -0.33 -1.35
N ALA A 60 -4.59 -1.04 -0.46
CA ALA A 60 -4.47 -0.63 0.95
C ALA A 60 -3.73 0.70 1.09
N LEU A 61 -2.63 0.91 0.36
CA LEU A 61 -1.88 2.18 0.38
C LEU A 61 -2.68 3.34 -0.21
N MET A 62 -3.52 3.08 -1.22
CA MET A 62 -4.44 4.09 -1.75
C MET A 62 -5.50 4.50 -0.73
N MET A 63 -5.97 3.58 0.10
CA MET A 63 -6.88 3.91 1.20
C MET A 63 -6.20 4.81 2.24
N LEU A 64 -4.96 4.49 2.63
CA LEU A 64 -4.16 5.34 3.53
C LEU A 64 -3.98 6.76 2.95
N LYS A 65 -3.66 6.85 1.65
CA LYS A 65 -3.53 8.13 0.94
C LYS A 65 -4.80 8.95 1.01
N TYR A 66 -5.93 8.32 0.71
CA TYR A 66 -7.25 8.97 0.76
C TYR A 66 -7.60 9.46 2.17
N GLN A 67 -7.32 8.67 3.20
CA GLN A 67 -7.56 9.06 4.59
C GLN A 67 -6.73 10.28 5.00
N GLN A 68 -5.48 10.37 4.57
CA GLN A 68 -4.65 11.55 4.82
C GLN A 68 -5.15 12.79 4.10
N GLU A 69 -5.57 12.64 2.84
CA GLU A 69 -6.16 13.73 2.06
C GLU A 69 -7.48 14.26 2.66
N CYS A 70 -8.24 13.41 3.34
CA CYS A 70 -9.48 13.82 4.03
C CYS A 70 -9.27 14.37 5.45
N ALA A 71 -8.11 14.10 6.06
CA ALA A 71 -7.79 14.53 7.43
C ALA A 71 -7.12 15.91 7.49
N GLY A 72 -6.65 16.43 6.36
CA GLY A 72 -6.14 17.80 6.18
C GLY A 72 -7.21 18.76 5.71
#